data_AF-A0A3A9Y9H6-F1
#
_entry.id   AF-A0A3A9Y9H6-F1
#
_cell.length_a   1.000
_cell.length_b   1.000
_cell.length_c   1.000
_cell.angle_alpha   90.00
_cell.angle_beta   90.00
_cell.angle_gamma   90.00
#
_symmetry.space_group_name_H-M   'P 1'
#
loop_
_entity.id
_entity.type
_entity.pdbx_description
1 polymer ?
#
loop_
_entity_poly.entity_id
_entity_poly.type
_entity_poly.pdbx_seq_one_letter_code
_entity_poly.pdbx_strand_id
1 'polypeptide(L)'
;MTVEIIKKYKGNEQRKKIKILGDNGMLCRPYLSNFKINSYYLVSPNALDNSANTEYDFFSCRTEYLNVDIDSNVALGNYSLIRNQINLDKFENKVKNGDWDILLLSLILSSIILLLLFMRRNIKRKTNRSSD
;
A
#
# COMPACT_ATOMS: atom_id res chain seq x y z
N MET A 1 -5.20 22.89 3.90
CA MET A 1 -4.36 23.19 2.72
C MET A 1 -5.14 22.93 1.44
N THR A 2 -4.84 23.66 0.37
CA THR A 2 -5.37 23.39 -0.97
C THR A 2 -4.28 22.74 -1.80
N VAL A 3 -4.56 21.61 -2.41
CA VAL A 3 -3.59 20.82 -3.19
C VAL A 3 -4.11 20.58 -4.60
N GLU A 4 -3.18 20.33 -5.52
CA GLU A 4 -3.49 19.93 -6.89
C GLU A 4 -3.39 18.41 -7.04
N ILE A 5 -4.38 17.81 -7.69
CA ILE A 5 -4.39 16.39 -8.02
C ILE A 5 -3.65 16.21 -9.35
N ILE A 6 -2.45 15.65 -9.27
CA ILE A 6 -1.63 15.32 -10.44
C ILE A 6 -2.10 14.02 -11.09
N LYS A 7 -2.42 13.00 -10.27
CA LYS A 7 -2.86 11.68 -10.72
C LYS A 7 -3.77 11.05 -9.68
N LYS A 8 -4.80 10.34 -10.15
CA LYS A 8 -5.75 9.60 -9.31
C LYS A 8 -5.58 8.11 -9.52
N TYR A 9 -5.28 7.39 -8.45
CA TYR A 9 -5.15 5.92 -8.46
C TYR A 9 -6.45 5.20 -8.10
N LYS A 10 -7.29 5.81 -7.25
CA LYS A 10 -8.57 5.25 -6.80
C LYS A 10 -9.55 6.39 -6.45
N GLY A 11 -10.85 6.12 -6.58
CA GLY A 11 -11.93 7.04 -6.24
C GLY A 11 -12.49 7.84 -7.42
N ASN A 12 -13.53 8.62 -7.16
CA ASN A 12 -14.36 9.27 -8.19
C ASN A 12 -14.18 10.79 -8.29
N GLU A 13 -13.23 11.37 -7.56
CA GLU A 13 -12.94 12.82 -7.60
C GLU A 13 -12.58 13.29 -9.01
N GLN A 14 -13.20 14.36 -9.50
CA GLN A 14 -12.98 14.91 -10.85
C GLN A 14 -12.32 16.28 -10.83
N ARG A 15 -12.28 16.95 -9.68
CA ARG A 15 -11.71 18.29 -9.54
C ARG A 15 -10.20 18.22 -9.61
N LYS A 16 -9.58 19.25 -10.20
CA LYS A 16 -8.12 19.39 -10.23
C LYS A 16 -7.53 19.81 -8.89
N LYS A 17 -8.32 20.49 -8.06
CA LYS A 17 -7.88 20.97 -6.74
C LYS A 17 -8.88 20.54 -5.69
N ILE A 18 -8.35 20.11 -4.55
CA ILE A 18 -9.13 19.74 -3.37
C ILE A 18 -8.59 20.45 -2.14
N LYS A 19 -9.46 20.61 -1.14
CA LYS A 19 -9.09 21.13 0.16
C LYS A 19 -8.94 19.96 1.12
N ILE A 20 -7.78 19.87 1.75
CA ILE A 20 -7.49 18.90 2.80
C ILE A 20 -7.38 19.64 4.13
N LEU A 21 -8.15 19.22 5.13
CA LEU A 21 -8.07 19.71 6.48
C LEU A 21 -6.84 19.10 7.16
N GLY A 22 -5.92 19.96 7.60
CA GLY A 22 -4.88 19.61 8.55
C GLY A 22 -5.21 20.17 9.93
N ASP A 23 -4.35 19.91 10.89
CA ASP A 23 -4.50 20.40 12.27
C ASP A 23 -3.12 20.68 12.87
N ASN A 24 -3.08 21.19 14.10
CA ASN A 24 -1.87 21.34 14.91
C ASN A 24 -1.40 20.00 15.54
N GLY A 25 -1.63 18.86 14.89
CA GLY A 25 -1.19 17.55 15.39
C GLY A 25 -2.04 16.92 16.49
N MET A 26 -3.03 17.62 17.04
CA MET A 26 -3.77 17.18 18.23
C MET A 26 -4.67 15.95 17.98
N LEU A 27 -5.21 15.80 16.77
CA LEU A 27 -6.14 14.73 16.41
C LEU A 27 -5.57 13.74 15.39
N CYS A 28 -4.27 13.40 15.52
CA CYS A 28 -3.55 12.60 14.52
C CYS A 28 -3.56 13.22 13.11
N ARG A 29 -4.04 14.45 12.93
CA ARG A 29 -4.00 15.18 11.67
C ARG A 29 -2.64 15.86 11.55
N PRO A 30 -1.95 15.76 10.41
CA PRO A 30 -0.60 16.25 10.30
C PRO A 30 -0.56 17.78 10.34
N TYR A 31 0.55 18.30 10.89
CA TYR A 31 0.87 19.72 10.83
C TYR A 31 0.98 20.18 9.38
N LEU A 32 0.31 21.28 9.06
CA LEU A 32 0.39 21.89 7.72
C LEU A 32 1.82 22.29 7.35
N SER A 33 2.67 22.62 8.34
CA SER A 33 4.09 22.94 8.15
C SER A 33 4.94 21.78 7.63
N ASN A 34 4.44 20.54 7.71
CA ASN A 34 5.15 19.38 7.15
C ASN A 34 5.06 19.32 5.62
N PHE A 35 4.13 20.08 5.02
CA PHE A 35 3.90 20.09 3.58
C PHE A 35 4.58 21.31 2.95
N LYS A 36 5.45 21.04 1.98
CA LYS A 36 6.19 22.07 1.25
C LYS A 36 5.48 22.37 -0.06
N ILE A 37 5.48 23.65 -0.43
CA ILE A 37 5.03 24.09 -1.75
C ILE A 37 5.97 23.47 -2.80
N ASN A 38 5.44 23.14 -3.98
CA ASN A 38 6.17 22.48 -5.08
C ASN A 38 6.77 21.12 -4.71
N SER A 39 6.19 20.42 -3.74
CA SER A 39 6.53 19.03 -3.41
C SER A 39 5.36 18.11 -3.73
N TYR A 40 5.68 16.85 -4.04
CA TYR A 40 4.71 15.84 -4.43
C TYR A 40 4.47 14.86 -3.30
N TYR A 41 3.21 14.40 -3.18
CA TYR A 41 2.79 13.51 -2.13
C TYR A 41 1.84 12.45 -2.69
N LEU A 42 2.03 11.20 -2.29
CA LEU A 42 1.04 10.15 -2.47
C LEU A 42 0.12 10.20 -1.25
N VAL A 43 -1.16 10.44 -1.45
CA VAL A 43 -2.12 10.66 -0.36
C VAL A 43 -3.34 9.75 -0.54
N SER A 44 -3.84 9.19 0.56
CA SER A 44 -5.09 8.44 0.64
C SER A 44 -6.08 9.16 1.56
N PRO A 45 -6.69 10.27 1.11
CA PRO A 45 -7.56 11.06 1.96
C PRO A 45 -8.95 10.42 2.13
N ASN A 46 -9.59 10.71 3.25
CA ASN A 46 -10.98 10.37 3.52
C ASN A 46 -11.87 11.55 3.18
N ALA A 47 -12.98 11.30 2.47
CA ALA A 47 -14.00 12.32 2.26
C ALA A 47 -14.73 12.57 3.58
N LEU A 48 -15.00 13.84 3.91
CA LEU A 48 -15.80 14.17 5.08
C LEU A 48 -17.28 14.03 4.73
N ASP A 49 -18.02 13.35 5.60
CA ASP A 49 -19.40 12.86 5.38
C ASP A 49 -20.47 13.94 5.49
N ASN A 50 -20.21 15.12 4.91
CA ASN A 50 -21.17 16.21 4.83
C ASN A 50 -21.60 16.36 3.38
N SER A 51 -22.90 16.19 3.12
CA SER A 51 -23.56 16.11 1.81
C SER A 51 -23.31 17.27 0.84
N ALA A 52 -22.67 18.36 1.30
CA ALA A 52 -22.28 19.51 0.48
C ALA A 52 -20.77 19.78 0.44
N ASN A 53 -19.97 19.12 1.28
CA ASN A 53 -18.59 19.52 1.50
C ASN A 53 -17.62 18.65 0.71
N THR A 54 -16.82 19.37 -0.04
CA THR A 54 -15.83 18.87 -0.97
C THR A 54 -14.43 18.75 -0.33
N GLU A 55 -14.45 18.58 0.99
CA GLU A 55 -13.30 18.63 1.88
C GLU A 55 -12.90 17.23 2.30
N TYR A 56 -11.60 17.07 2.52
CA TYR A 56 -10.97 15.81 2.83
C TYR A 56 -10.13 15.93 4.10
N ASP A 57 -9.89 14.83 4.78
CA ASP A 57 -8.86 14.75 5.81
C ASP A 57 -7.99 13.49 5.64
N PHE A 58 -6.85 13.49 6.32
CA PHE A 58 -6.03 12.30 6.49
C PHE A 58 -5.24 12.41 7.78
N PHE A 59 -4.75 11.26 8.25
CA PHE A 59 -4.17 11.11 9.57
C PHE A 59 -2.73 10.60 9.48
N SER A 60 -1.81 11.20 10.24
CA SER A 60 -0.42 10.79 10.39
C SER A 60 -0.23 9.57 11.29
N CYS A 61 -1.22 9.20 12.09
CA CYS A 61 -1.19 7.97 12.90
C CYS A 61 -1.41 6.71 12.05
N ARG A 62 -1.75 6.87 10.75
CA ARG A 62 -1.79 5.84 9.73
C ARG A 62 -0.87 6.25 8.59
N THR A 63 -0.45 5.30 7.75
CA THR A 63 0.27 5.62 6.50
C THR A 63 -0.73 6.11 5.45
N GLU A 64 -1.24 7.32 5.63
CA GLU A 64 -2.20 7.94 4.69
C GLU A 64 -1.54 8.96 3.76
N TYR A 65 -0.26 9.27 3.98
CA TYR A 65 0.54 10.04 3.04
C TYR A 65 2.00 9.60 3.02
N LEU A 66 2.65 9.76 1.87
CA LEU A 66 4.08 9.55 1.65
C LEU A 66 4.63 10.68 0.77
N ASN A 67 5.88 11.08 1.01
CA ASN A 67 6.57 12.00 0.11
C ASN A 67 6.81 11.30 -1.23
N VAL A 68 6.73 12.02 -2.33
CA VAL A 68 7.02 11.49 -3.66
C VAL A 68 8.20 12.25 -4.24
N ASP A 69 9.22 11.49 -4.61
CA ASP A 69 10.24 11.93 -5.54
C ASP A 69 9.74 11.60 -6.95
N ILE A 70 9.36 12.64 -7.68
CA ILE A 70 8.77 12.50 -9.01
C ILE A 70 9.83 12.12 -10.06
N ASP A 71 11.07 12.55 -9.87
CA ASP A 71 12.16 12.32 -10.82
C ASP A 71 12.60 10.85 -10.77
N SER A 72 12.63 10.26 -9.58
CA SER A 72 12.92 8.82 -9.41
C SER A 72 11.68 7.93 -9.46
N ASN A 73 10.48 8.50 -9.57
CA ASN A 73 9.19 7.79 -9.60
C ASN A 73 8.94 6.91 -8.36
N VAL A 74 9.28 7.41 -7.17
CA VAL A 74 9.22 6.66 -5.90
C VAL A 74 8.50 7.44 -4.80
N ALA A 75 7.59 6.77 -4.09
CA ALA A 75 7.05 7.24 -2.81
C ALA A 75 7.95 6.77 -1.66
N LEU A 76 8.34 7.70 -0.78
CA LEU A 76 9.27 7.52 0.33
C LEU A 76 8.56 7.63 1.69
N GLY A 77 8.93 6.76 2.62
CA GLY A 77 8.38 6.65 3.96
C GLY A 77 7.83 5.25 4.24
N ASN A 78 7.31 5.02 5.46
CA ASN A 78 6.89 3.69 5.94
C ASN A 78 5.66 3.14 5.18
N TYR A 79 5.84 2.72 3.93
CA TYR A 79 4.81 2.19 3.04
C TYR A 79 4.22 0.88 3.57
N SER A 80 5.04 0.04 4.20
CA SER A 80 4.59 -1.14 4.95
C SER A 80 5.48 -1.39 6.16
N LEU A 81 5.13 -2.40 6.96
CA LEU A 81 5.93 -2.83 8.12
C LEU A 81 7.40 -3.17 7.77
N ILE A 82 7.67 -3.51 6.51
CA ILE A 82 9.00 -3.97 6.06
C ILE A 82 9.55 -3.16 4.87
N ARG A 83 8.81 -2.18 4.34
CA ARG A 83 9.23 -1.39 3.18
C ARG A 83 9.06 0.10 3.48
N ASN A 84 10.16 0.83 3.34
CA ASN A 84 10.21 2.29 3.54
C ASN A 84 10.10 3.10 2.25
N GLN A 85 9.76 2.43 1.14
CA GLN A 85 9.48 3.07 -0.14
C GLN A 85 8.69 2.15 -1.06
N ILE A 86 8.12 2.73 -2.12
CA ILE A 86 7.54 2.00 -3.24
C ILE A 86 7.64 2.81 -4.55
N ASN A 87 8.00 2.15 -5.65
CA ASN A 87 7.92 2.74 -6.98
C ASN A 87 6.45 2.93 -7.40
N LEU A 88 6.11 4.08 -8.01
CA LEU A 88 4.72 4.43 -8.29
C LEU A 88 4.06 3.54 -9.34
N ASP A 89 4.80 3.05 -10.33
CA ASP A 89 4.26 2.12 -11.33
C ASP A 89 3.91 0.77 -10.70
N LYS A 90 4.78 0.28 -9.80
CA LYS A 90 4.50 -0.92 -9.02
C LYS A 90 3.28 -0.72 -8.10
N PHE A 91 3.18 0.44 -7.45
CA PHE A 91 2.02 0.79 -6.63
C PHE A 91 0.74 0.82 -7.46
N GLU A 92 0.74 1.49 -8.60
CA GLU A 92 -0.42 1.59 -9.50
C GLU A 92 -0.87 0.22 -10.01
N ASN A 93 0.08 -0.62 -10.43
CA ASN A 93 -0.22 -1.98 -10.86
C ASN A 93 -0.89 -2.79 -9.74
N LYS A 94 -0.39 -2.67 -8.51
CA LYS A 94 -0.97 -3.33 -7.33
C LYS A 94 -2.37 -2.80 -7.01
N VAL A 95 -2.63 -1.50 -7.17
CA VAL A 95 -3.97 -0.92 -6.97
C VAL A 95 -4.96 -1.42 -8.03
N LYS A 96 -4.53 -1.52 -9.29
CA LYS A 96 -5.39 -1.94 -10.41
C LYS A 96 -5.69 -3.44 -10.40
N ASN A 97 -4.66 -4.26 -10.18
CA ASN A 97 -4.73 -5.69 -10.37
C ASN A 97 -4.80 -6.46 -9.05
N GLY A 98 -4.53 -5.84 -7.91
CA GLY A 98 -4.36 -6.53 -6.63
C GLY A 98 -2.93 -7.03 -6.42
N ASP A 99 -2.63 -7.48 -5.20
CA ASP A 99 -1.29 -7.93 -4.81
C ASP A 99 -1.06 -9.41 -5.18
N TRP A 100 -0.81 -9.68 -6.46
CA TRP A 100 -0.60 -11.04 -6.98
C TRP A 100 0.63 -11.74 -6.41
N ASP A 101 1.59 -11.00 -5.87
CA ASP A 101 2.80 -11.55 -5.25
C ASP A 101 2.43 -12.53 -4.12
N ILE A 102 1.37 -12.26 -3.35
CA ILE A 102 0.92 -13.11 -2.23
C ILE A 102 0.25 -14.39 -2.74
N LEU A 103 -0.56 -14.30 -3.81
CA LEU A 103 -1.24 -15.45 -4.39
C LEU A 103 -0.26 -16.39 -5.11
N LEU A 104 0.74 -15.85 -5.79
CA LEU A 104 1.80 -16.65 -6.39
C LEU A 104 2.62 -17.38 -5.33
N LEU A 105 2.96 -16.72 -4.22
CA LEU A 105 3.68 -17.36 -3.11
C LEU A 105 2.89 -18.48 -2.44
N SER A 106 1.56 -18.33 -2.27
CA SER A 106 0.73 -19.38 -1.66
C SER A 106 0.63 -20.63 -2.56
N LEU A 107 0.54 -20.45 -3.88
CA LEU A 107 0.58 -21.54 -4.84
C LEU A 107 1.92 -22.28 -4.81
N ILE A 108 3.04 -21.54 -4.75
CA ILE A 108 4.38 -22.14 -4.63
C ILE A 108 4.53 -22.90 -3.31
N LEU A 109 4.12 -22.31 -2.18
CA LEU A 109 4.17 -22.97 -0.87
C LEU A 109 3.36 -24.26 -0.82
N SER A 110 2.15 -24.28 -1.39
CA SER A 110 1.31 -25.48 -1.42
C SER A 110 1.94 -26.63 -2.23
N SER A 111 2.56 -26.33 -3.38
CA SER A 111 3.27 -27.33 -4.18
C SER A 111 4.49 -27.92 -3.45
N ILE A 112 5.26 -27.09 -2.75
CA ILE A 112 6.39 -27.53 -1.91
C ILE A 112 5.91 -28.46 -0.79
N ILE A 113 4.81 -28.11 -0.11
CA ILE A 113 4.23 -28.95 0.95
C ILE A 113 3.80 -30.31 0.40
N LEU A 114 3.17 -30.36 -0.78
CA LEU A 114 2.78 -31.62 -1.43
C LEU A 114 3.98 -32.50 -1.76
N LEU A 115 5.06 -31.91 -2.28
CA LEU A 115 6.32 -32.60 -2.57
C LEU A 115 6.94 -33.19 -1.29
N LEU A 116 6.97 -32.44 -0.19
CA LEU A 116 7.46 -32.93 1.10
C LEU A 116 6.63 -34.09 1.64
N LEU A 117 5.30 -34.03 1.54
CA LEU A 117 4.40 -35.12 1.94
C LEU A 117 4.59 -36.38 1.07
N PHE A 118 4.80 -36.20 -0.23
CA PHE A 118 5.09 -37.30 -1.15
C PHE A 118 6.43 -37.98 -0.84
N MET A 119 7.48 -37.19 -0.62
CA MET A 119 8.79 -37.69 -0.22
C MET A 119 8.73 -38.45 1.12
N ARG A 120 8.03 -37.90 2.13
CA ARG A 120 7.82 -38.57 3.42
C ARG A 120 7.08 -39.90 3.29
N ARG A 121 6.05 -39.97 2.43
CA ARG A 121 5.34 -41.23 2.10
C ARG A 121 6.27 -42.27 1.48
N ASN A 122 7.13 -41.87 0.54
CA ASN A 122 8.08 -42.78 -0.10
C ASN A 122 9.18 -43.28 0.83
N ILE A 123 9.68 -42.43 1.74
CA ILE A 123 10.65 -42.84 2.77
C ILE A 123 10.02 -43.91 3.67
N LYS A 124 8.80 -43.67 4.19
CA LYS A 124 8.09 -44.64 5.05
C LYS A 124 7.85 -45.99 4.34
N ARG A 125 7.56 -45.98 3.03
CA ARG A 125 7.41 -47.22 2.24
C ARG A 125 8.73 -48.00 2.11
N LYS A 126 9.87 -47.31 2.01
CA LYS A 126 11.18 -47.97 1.94
C LYS A 126 11.57 -48.61 3.27
N THR A 127 11.37 -47.92 4.39
CA THR A 127 11.67 -48.48 5.72
C THR A 127 10.81 -49.69 6.06
N ASN A 128 9.52 -49.70 5.71
CA ASN A 128 8.67 -50.86 5.96
C ASN A 128 9.03 -52.09 5.11
N ARG A 129 9.68 -51.92 3.94
CA ARG A 129 10.14 -53.04 3.09
C ARG A 129 11.50 -53.62 3.49
N SER A 130 12.27 -52.91 4.33
CA SER A 130 13.58 -53.39 4.82
C SER A 130 13.49 -54.10 6.17
N SER A 131 12.29 -54.16 6.76
CA SER A 131 12.01 -54.77 8.07
C SER A 131 11.27 -56.11 7.96
N ASP A 132 10.97 -56.55 6.74
CA ASP A 132 10.48 -57.88 6.37
C ASP A 132 11.61 -58.66 5.67
#